data_AF-A0A0H5Q7X7-F1
#
_entry.id   AF-A0A0H5Q7X7-F1
#
_cell.length_a   1.000
_cell.length_b   1.000
_cell.length_c   1.000
_cell.angle_alpha   90.00
_cell.angle_beta   90.00
_cell.angle_gamma   90.00
#
_symmetry.space_group_name_H-M   'P 1'
#
loop_
_entity.id
_entity.type
_entity.pdbx_description
1 polymer ?
#
loop_
_entity_poly.entity_id
_entity_poly.type
_entity_poly.pdbx_seq_one_letter_code
_entity_poly.pdbx_strand_id
1 'polypeptide(L)'
;MAEFYFRAPRFAHLPHLLTMLDSIGNDAAVCRLLGIHPSTLRRYRRDQQAPKAVMYALFWETPWGRETADINVINEARQFYSRAMVLESQLKRMKKQVEALEAELQGYQAAANTSFYEIGGR
;
A
#
# COMPACT_ATOMS: atom_id res chain seq x y z
N MET A 1 16.10 -12.26 -8.01
CA MET A 1 16.23 -10.78 -8.02
C MET A 1 15.67 -10.29 -6.71
N ALA A 2 16.42 -9.50 -5.93
CA ALA A 2 15.87 -8.89 -4.73
C ALA A 2 14.77 -7.89 -5.15
N GLU A 3 13.58 -8.06 -4.58
CA GLU A 3 12.46 -7.16 -4.81
C GLU A 3 12.72 -5.87 -4.01
N PHE A 4 13.27 -4.86 -4.70
CA PHE A 4 13.48 -3.55 -4.10
C PHE A 4 12.18 -2.76 -4.11
N TYR A 5 11.47 -2.74 -2.99
CA TYR A 5 10.25 -1.96 -2.82
C TYR A 5 10.57 -0.49 -2.52
N PHE A 6 11.00 0.25 -3.54
CA PHE A 6 11.04 1.72 -3.44
C PHE A 6 9.62 2.27 -3.57
N ARG A 7 9.16 2.98 -2.53
CA ARG A 7 7.90 3.75 -2.57
C ARG A 7 8.03 5.09 -3.31
N ALA A 8 9.24 5.45 -3.73
CA ALA A 8 9.50 6.69 -4.45
C ALA A 8 8.79 6.69 -5.81
N PRO A 9 8.19 7.81 -6.22
CA PRO A 9 7.56 7.90 -7.54
C PRO A 9 8.60 7.72 -8.65
N ARG A 10 8.14 7.41 -9.86
CA ARG A 10 9.01 7.42 -11.03
C ARG A 10 9.54 8.83 -11.27
N PHE A 11 10.83 8.93 -11.62
CA PHE A 11 11.45 10.24 -11.87
C PHE A 11 10.70 11.05 -12.93
N ALA A 12 10.16 10.40 -13.96
CA ALA A 12 9.38 11.04 -15.02
C ALA A 12 8.03 11.63 -14.54
N HIS A 13 7.54 11.23 -13.37
CA HIS A 13 6.29 11.74 -12.78
C HIS A 13 6.54 12.82 -11.72
N LEU A 14 7.80 13.19 -11.48
CA LEU A 14 8.12 14.26 -10.55
C LEU A 14 7.77 15.62 -11.16
N PRO A 15 7.23 16.55 -10.38
CA PRO A 15 7.08 17.94 -10.82
C PRO A 15 8.45 18.58 -11.10
N HIS A 16 8.43 19.68 -11.85
CA HIS A 16 9.63 20.48 -12.07
C HIS A 16 10.17 21.04 -10.75
N LEU A 17 11.50 21.17 -10.65
CA LEU A 17 12.17 21.62 -9.42
C LEU A 17 11.60 22.94 -8.91
N LEU A 18 11.42 23.93 -9.79
CA LEU A 18 10.90 25.24 -9.40
C LEU A 18 9.48 25.13 -8.81
N THR A 19 8.61 24.33 -9.43
CA THR A 19 7.25 24.07 -8.93
C THR A 19 7.26 23.49 -7.52
N MET A 20 8.17 22.55 -7.24
CA MET A 20 8.31 21.99 -5.89
C MET A 20 8.83 23.02 -4.88
N LEU A 21 9.85 23.80 -5.26
CA LEU A 21 10.40 24.83 -4.38
C LEU A 21 9.41 25.96 -4.10
N ASP A 22 8.63 26.36 -5.10
CA ASP A 22 7.62 27.41 -4.99
C ASP A 22 6.42 26.93 -4.15
N SER A 23 6.05 25.64 -4.27
CA SER A 23 5.06 25.02 -3.39
C SER A 23 5.48 24.99 -1.92
N ILE A 24 6.78 24.87 -1.64
CA ILE A 24 7.31 24.89 -0.27
C ILE A 24 7.43 26.35 0.23
N GLY A 25 7.80 27.28 -0.65
CA GLY A 25 7.80 28.72 -0.39
C GLY A 25 8.91 29.23 0.55
N ASN A 26 9.75 28.36 1.12
CA ASN A 26 10.79 28.74 2.08
C ASN A 26 12.15 28.07 1.81
N ASP A 27 13.03 28.80 1.13
CA ASP A 27 14.39 28.33 0.76
C ASP A 27 15.28 28.05 1.98
N ALA A 28 15.13 28.79 3.07
CA ALA A 28 15.91 28.56 4.28
C ALA A 28 15.52 27.24 4.96
N ALA A 29 14.21 26.92 4.97
CA ALA A 29 13.72 25.63 5.45
C ALA A 29 14.22 24.48 4.56
N VAL A 30 14.17 24.65 3.23
CA VAL A 30 14.70 23.67 2.28
C VAL A 30 16.20 23.42 2.50
N CYS A 31 17.00 24.47 2.66
CA CYS A 31 18.44 24.34 2.91
C CYS A 31 18.72 23.59 4.22
N ARG A 32 17.96 23.90 5.28
CA ARG A 32 18.09 23.22 6.58
C ARG A 32 17.71 21.75 6.50
N LEU A 33 16.59 21.43 5.86
CA LEU A 33 16.10 20.06 5.72
C LEU A 33 17.07 19.20 4.91
N LEU A 34 17.53 19.72 3.77
CA LEU A 34 18.42 19.00 2.87
C LEU A 34 19.88 19.02 3.35
N GLY A 35 20.21 19.80 4.37
CA GLY A 35 21.60 19.97 4.85
C GLY A 35 22.52 20.59 3.81
N ILE A 36 21.99 21.46 2.94
CA ILE A 36 22.76 22.10 1.86
C ILE A 36 22.98 23.59 2.12
N HIS A 37 24.10 24.11 1.62
CA HIS A 37 24.37 25.54 1.66
C HIS A 37 23.42 26.32 0.73
N PRO A 38 22.98 27.54 1.07
CA PRO A 38 22.10 28.35 0.21
C PRO A 38 22.64 28.62 -1.19
N SER A 39 23.97 28.69 -1.36
CA SER A 39 24.57 28.82 -2.70
C SER A 39 24.27 27.61 -3.60
N THR A 40 24.20 26.40 -3.02
CA THR A 40 23.84 25.18 -3.74
C THR A 40 22.40 25.22 -4.20
N LEU A 41 21.48 25.67 -3.34
CA LEU A 41 20.07 25.81 -3.71
C LEU A 41 19.87 26.88 -4.80
N ARG A 42 20.59 28.01 -4.71
CA ARG A 42 20.62 29.03 -5.77
C ARG A 42 21.12 28.48 -7.10
N ARG A 43 22.18 27.66 -7.08
CA ARG A 43 22.67 26.97 -8.28
C ARG A 43 21.60 26.07 -8.87
N TYR A 44 20.91 25.27 -8.06
CA TYR A 44 19.83 24.40 -8.53
C TYR A 44 18.66 25.17 -9.14
N ARG A 45 18.25 26.31 -8.55
CA ARG A 45 17.24 27.19 -9.15
C ARG A 45 17.70 27.74 -10.50
N ARG A 46 18.94 28.22 -10.60
CA ARG A 46 19.50 28.76 -11.86
C ARG A 46 19.55 27.71 -12.96
N ASP A 47 20.04 26.53 -12.63
CA ASP A 47 20.22 25.43 -13.60
C ASP A 47 18.90 24.66 -13.83
N GLN A 48 17.83 25.01 -13.10
CA GLN A 48 16.52 24.36 -13.08
C GLN A 48 16.57 22.85 -12.85
N GLN A 49 17.66 22.36 -12.24
CA GLN A 49 17.92 20.96 -12.02
C GLN A 49 18.60 20.73 -10.67
N ALA A 50 18.24 19.61 -10.06
CA ALA A 50 18.86 19.11 -8.84
C ALA A 50 19.14 17.60 -8.98
N PRO A 51 20.10 17.06 -8.21
CA PRO A 51 20.33 15.62 -8.14
C PRO A 51 19.05 14.85 -7.82
N LYS A 52 18.92 13.63 -8.35
CA LYS A 52 17.71 12.79 -8.16
C LYS A 52 17.33 12.62 -6.69
N ALA A 53 18.31 12.39 -5.82
CA ALA A 53 18.07 12.26 -4.38
C ALA A 53 17.43 13.52 -3.77
N VAL A 54 17.86 14.71 -4.19
CA VAL A 54 17.29 15.99 -3.76
C VAL A 54 15.87 16.15 -4.29
N MET A 55 15.64 15.82 -5.57
CA MET A 55 14.31 15.86 -6.17
C MET A 55 13.32 14.96 -5.43
N TYR A 56 13.74 13.74 -5.07
CA TYR A 56 12.90 12.82 -4.29
C TYR A 56 12.63 13.31 -2.87
N ALA A 57 13.65 13.85 -2.19
CA ALA A 57 13.46 14.42 -0.85
C ALA A 57 12.48 15.60 -0.87
N LEU A 58 12.64 16.53 -1.83
CA LEU A 58 11.75 17.67 -2.01
C LEU A 58 10.32 17.24 -2.30
N PHE A 59 10.13 16.24 -3.17
CA PHE A 59 8.81 15.74 -3.52
C PHE A 59 7.99 15.34 -2.28
N TRP A 60 8.57 14.60 -1.33
CA TRP A 60 7.85 14.14 -0.15
C TRP A 60 7.41 15.27 0.80
N GLU A 61 8.06 16.42 0.73
CA GLU A 61 7.69 17.60 1.53
C GLU A 61 6.58 18.43 0.87
N THR A 62 6.37 18.29 -0.44
CA THR A 62 5.28 18.97 -1.14
C THR A 62 3.91 18.41 -0.73
N PRO A 63 2.82 19.18 -0.94
CA PRO A 63 1.46 18.69 -0.73
C PRO A 63 1.19 17.37 -1.49
N TRP A 64 1.63 17.27 -2.74
CA TRP A 64 1.45 16.07 -3.56
C TRP A 64 2.15 14.83 -2.98
N GLY A 65 3.36 15.01 -2.42
CA GLY A 65 4.09 13.93 -1.76
C GLY A 65 3.38 13.43 -0.51
N ARG A 66 2.90 14.37 0.32
CA ARG A 66 2.12 14.05 1.53
C ARG A 66 0.81 13.35 1.19
N GLU A 67 0.04 13.89 0.25
CA GLU A 67 -1.19 13.26 -0.23
C GLU A 67 -0.95 11.86 -0.79
N THR A 68 0.15 11.67 -1.54
CA THR A 68 0.52 10.35 -2.06
C THR A 68 0.76 9.35 -0.93
N ALA A 69 1.44 9.76 0.14
CA ALA A 69 1.66 8.90 1.30
C ALA A 69 0.33 8.56 2.00
N ASP A 70 -0.51 9.56 2.24
CA ASP A 70 -1.79 9.40 2.94
C ASP A 70 -2.76 8.51 2.16
N ILE A 71 -2.90 8.73 0.85
CA ILE A 71 -3.75 7.91 -0.03
C ILE A 71 -3.30 6.46 -0.03
N ASN A 72 -1.99 6.20 -0.07
CA ASN A 72 -1.47 4.84 -0.05
C ASN A 72 -1.82 4.13 1.27
N VAL A 73 -1.68 4.81 2.41
CA VAL A 73 -2.06 4.26 3.72
C VAL A 73 -3.56 3.96 3.79
N ILE A 74 -4.40 4.89 3.32
CA ILE A 74 -5.86 4.70 3.32
C ILE A 74 -6.26 3.53 2.41
N ASN A 75 -5.66 3.42 1.23
CA ASN A 75 -5.96 2.34 0.29
C ASN A 75 -5.52 0.98 0.84
N GLU A 76 -4.34 0.91 1.46
CA GLU A 76 -3.82 -0.29 2.11
C GLU A 76 -4.75 -0.72 3.26
N ALA A 77 -5.17 0.21 4.12
CA ALA A 77 -6.12 -0.05 5.20
C ALA A 77 -7.47 -0.57 4.67
N ARG A 78 -8.02 0.04 3.62
CA ARG A 78 -9.26 -0.42 2.96
C ARG A 78 -9.12 -1.83 2.40
N GLN A 79 -7.97 -2.15 1.79
CA GLN A 79 -7.70 -3.47 1.25
C GLN A 79 -7.60 -4.53 2.35
N PHE A 80 -6.95 -4.23 3.47
CA PHE A 80 -6.89 -5.15 4.61
C PHE A 80 -8.27 -5.35 5.26
N TYR A 81 -9.04 -4.28 5.41
CA TYR A 81 -10.40 -4.37 5.94
C TYR A 81 -11.30 -5.26 5.06
N SER A 82 -11.31 -5.04 3.74
CA SER A 82 -12.12 -5.86 2.84
C SER A 82 -11.69 -7.33 2.84
N ARG A 83 -10.37 -7.58 2.89
CA ARG A 83 -9.82 -8.93 3.01
C ARG A 83 -10.26 -9.61 4.31
N ALA A 84 -10.22 -8.90 5.44
CA ALA A 84 -10.67 -9.43 6.72
C ALA A 84 -12.17 -9.81 6.69
N MET A 85 -13.02 -8.93 6.16
CA MET A 85 -14.47 -9.19 6.02
C MET A 85 -14.77 -10.42 5.16
N VAL A 86 -14.04 -10.58 4.05
CA VAL A 86 -14.20 -11.77 3.19
C VAL A 86 -13.75 -13.03 3.91
N LEU A 87 -12.62 -12.99 4.60
CA LEU A 87 -12.10 -14.12 5.37
C LEU A 87 -13.05 -14.51 6.50
N GLU A 88 -13.62 -13.55 7.24
CA GLU A 88 -14.63 -13.81 8.26
C GLU A 88 -15.89 -14.47 7.69
N SER A 89 -16.36 -13.98 6.54
CA SER A 89 -17.51 -14.55 5.84
C SER A 89 -17.24 -15.99 5.39
N GLN A 90 -16.05 -16.26 4.87
CA GLN A 90 -15.62 -17.60 4.49
C GLN A 90 -15.51 -18.53 5.71
N LEU A 91 -14.88 -18.08 6.79
CA LEU A 91 -14.79 -18.85 8.04
C LEU A 91 -16.18 -19.18 8.60
N LYS A 92 -17.11 -18.23 8.59
CA LYS A 92 -18.49 -18.46 9.03
C LYS A 92 -19.19 -19.52 8.16
N ARG A 93 -18.99 -19.48 6.84
CA ARG A 93 -19.55 -20.48 5.92
C ARG A 93 -18.95 -21.86 6.16
N MET A 94 -17.63 -21.94 6.33
CA MET A 94 -16.93 -23.20 6.60
C MET A 94 -17.34 -23.81 7.93
N LYS A 95 -17.44 -23.00 9.00
CA LYS A 95 -17.92 -23.46 10.31
C LYS A 95 -19.34 -24.04 10.22
N LYS A 96 -20.25 -23.36 9.53
CA LYS A 96 -21.61 -23.87 9.30
C LYS A 96 -21.63 -25.19 8.53
N GLN A 97 -20.76 -25.34 7.53
CA GLN A 97 -20.65 -26.59 6.79
C GLN A 97 -20.16 -27.71 7.72
N VAL A 98 -19.11 -27.47 8.52
CA VAL A 98 -18.61 -28.44 9.50
C VAL A 98 -19.70 -28.82 10.50
N GLU A 99 -20.41 -27.85 11.08
CA GLU A 99 -21.53 -28.10 12.02
C GLU A 99 -22.64 -28.97 11.39
N ALA A 100 -23.00 -28.72 10.13
CA ALA A 100 -23.99 -29.52 9.42
C ALA A 100 -23.50 -30.97 9.19
N LEU A 101 -22.24 -31.14 8.78
CA LEU A 101 -21.62 -32.46 8.59
C LEU A 101 -21.52 -33.23 9.91
N GLU A 102 -21.16 -32.55 11.01
CA GLU A 102 -21.13 -33.13 12.36
C GLU A 102 -22.52 -33.56 12.84
N ALA A 103 -23.56 -32.76 12.57
CA ALA A 103 -24.94 -33.10 12.91
C ALA A 103 -25.44 -34.32 12.10
N GLU A 104 -25.13 -34.36 10.80
CA GLU A 104 -25.42 -35.53 9.96
C GLU A 104 -24.71 -36.78 10.48
N LEU A 105 -23.44 -36.66 10.90
CA LEU A 105 -22.67 -37.76 11.48
C LEU A 105 -23.29 -38.29 12.79
N GLN A 106 -23.80 -37.41 13.65
CA GLN A 106 -24.46 -37.81 14.91
C GLN A 106 -25.79 -38.55 14.70
N GLY A 107 -26.50 -38.25 13.61
CA GLY A 107 -27.71 -38.97 13.19
C GLY A 107 -27.43 -40.23 12.34
N TYR A 108 -26.19 -40.45 11.93
CA TYR A 108 -25.79 -41.50 11.00
C TYR A 108 -25.68 -42.86 11.71
N GLN A 109 -26.73 -43.67 11.63
CA GLN A 109 -26.68 -45.10 11.96
C GLN A 109 -26.58 -45.90 10.67
N ALA A 110 -25.37 -46.12 10.18
CA ALA A 110 -25.11 -46.98 9.02
C ALA A 110 -23.87 -47.86 9.26
N ALA A 111 -23.80 -49.00 8.58
CA ALA A 111 -22.67 -49.91 8.66
C ALA A 111 -21.36 -49.19 8.27
N ALA A 112 -20.23 -49.52 8.91
CA ALA A 112 -18.94 -48.81 8.76
C ALA A 112 -18.40 -48.65 7.32
N ASN A 113 -19.03 -49.29 6.33
CA ASN A 113 -18.62 -49.31 4.92
C ASN A 113 -19.49 -48.43 4.00
N THR A 114 -20.53 -47.77 4.49
CA THR A 114 -21.33 -46.85 3.66
C THR A 114 -20.64 -45.50 3.53
N SER A 115 -20.54 -44.96 2.30
CA SER A 115 -19.94 -43.65 2.06
C SER A 115 -20.81 -42.55 2.67
N PHE A 116 -20.21 -41.77 3.57
CA PHE A 116 -20.88 -40.70 4.29
C PHE A 116 -21.22 -39.47 3.42
N TYR A 117 -20.48 -39.19 2.34
CA TYR A 117 -20.80 -38.12 1.37
C TYR A 117 -20.54 -38.58 -0.08
N GLU A 118 -21.45 -38.24 -1.00
CA GLU A 118 -21.25 -38.36 -2.45
C GLU A 118 -20.84 -37.00 -3.04
N ILE A 119 -19.68 -36.96 -3.70
CA ILE A 119 -19.23 -35.77 -4.43
C ILE A 119 -19.70 -35.90 -5.89
N GLY A 120 -20.60 -35.02 -6.31
CA GLY A 120 -20.98 -34.87 -7.73
C GLY A 120 -22.10 -35.79 -8.23
N GLY A 121 -23.20 -35.92 -7.47
CA GLY A 121 -24.43 -36.51 -7.98
C GLY A 121 -25.06 -35.63 -9.08
N ARG A 122 -25.34 -36.23 -10.24
CA ARG A 122 -25.97 -35.58 -11.42
C ARG A 122 -27.38 -35.07 -11.15
#